data_AF-A0A419ZXM3-F1
#
_entry.id   AF-A0A419ZXM3-F1
#
_cell.length_a   1.000
_cell.length_b   1.000
_cell.length_c   1.000
_cell.angle_alpha   90.00
_cell.angle_beta   90.00
_cell.angle_gamma   90.00
#
_symmetry.space_group_name_H-M   'P 1'
#
loop_
_entity.id
_entity.type
_entity.pdbx_description
1 polymer ?
#
loop_
_entity_poly.entity_id
_entity_poly.type
_entity_poly.pdbx_seq_one_letter_code
_entity_poly.pdbx_strand_id
1 'polypeptide(L)'
;MTFNLSRRLAMGCAVAGAAMLALLAQSAFAVHTHDAHESHLKPVATISDIRFAIDTPQGQAEFPLYLSKDWNVAQPQVTRAVIVIHGKLRNADVYFRTAQNARDAAHVDPDSTLLIAPQFLATLDTREHHEPADLLRWKGDAWMGGEAARAPLPISSYEVLDAIVTRLADRKQFPNLQHVVFAGHSGGGQVVQRYAVAARNIDVLTSEGIDVRYVVASPLTYAYFDAQRPNAQGVAAPFDAAQCVGFNQWKYGMDNRPLYLDDRSPAQLEATYVSRRIDNLVGGADDDPQQSALDRTCAAEAQGPQRDARAEAYYRYIQARHPEGLKQSFHIVPGVGHDGARMLTSVCALSAIFDTRGCEQ
;
A
#
# COMPACT_ATOMS: atom_id res chain seq x y z
N MET A 1 -59.17 -23.26 -69.85
CA MET A 1 -58.93 -21.87 -69.41
C MET A 1 -57.50 -21.77 -68.91
N THR A 2 -56.83 -20.72 -69.38
CA THR A 2 -55.40 -20.37 -69.31
C THR A 2 -54.86 -20.13 -67.91
N PHE A 3 -53.57 -20.45 -67.67
CA PHE A 3 -52.53 -19.59 -67.04
C PHE A 3 -51.17 -20.35 -67.09
N ASN A 4 -50.32 -20.12 -68.11
CA ASN A 4 -49.11 -19.26 -68.15
C ASN A 4 -47.99 -19.57 -67.13
N LEU A 5 -46.90 -20.22 -67.60
CA LEU A 5 -45.52 -19.72 -67.76
C LEU A 5 -44.87 -19.11 -66.50
N SER A 6 -43.72 -19.57 -66.01
CA SER A 6 -42.45 -19.49 -66.76
C SER A 6 -41.28 -20.23 -66.09
N ARG A 7 -40.37 -20.73 -66.95
CA ARG A 7 -39.06 -21.35 -66.70
C ARG A 7 -38.03 -20.36 -66.15
N ARG A 8 -37.11 -20.82 -65.29
CA ARG A 8 -35.65 -20.51 -65.30
C ARG A 8 -34.89 -21.68 -64.67
N LEU A 9 -34.28 -22.55 -65.49
CA LEU A 9 -32.85 -22.61 -65.84
C LEU A 9 -31.87 -22.88 -64.68
N ALA A 10 -31.22 -24.03 -64.76
CA ALA A 10 -30.04 -24.43 -64.00
C ALA A 10 -28.77 -24.18 -64.83
N MET A 11 -27.72 -23.69 -64.17
CA MET A 11 -26.29 -23.70 -64.52
C MET A 11 -25.59 -22.98 -63.34
N GLY A 12 -24.59 -23.47 -62.62
CA GLY A 12 -23.62 -24.53 -62.85
C GLY A 12 -22.20 -23.94 -62.80
N CYS A 13 -21.48 -24.13 -61.68
CA CYS A 13 -20.04 -23.92 -61.44
C CYS A 13 -19.49 -22.47 -61.58
N ALA A 14 -18.49 -21.96 -60.85
CA ALA A 14 -17.63 -22.34 -59.72
C ALA A 14 -17.09 -20.97 -59.18
N VAL A 15 -16.61 -20.78 -57.95
CA VAL A 15 -15.23 -21.05 -57.51
C VAL A 15 -15.10 -20.50 -56.06
N ALA A 16 -14.50 -21.32 -55.20
CA ALA A 16 -13.66 -21.05 -54.03
C ALA A 16 -13.96 -19.92 -53.02
N GLY A 17 -14.11 -20.33 -51.75
CA GLY A 17 -13.25 -19.87 -50.65
C GLY A 17 -13.63 -18.57 -49.93
N ALA A 18 -14.24 -18.72 -48.74
CA ALA A 18 -14.25 -17.82 -47.56
C ALA A 18 -15.60 -18.00 -46.85
N ALA A 19 -15.77 -18.15 -45.53
CA ALA A 19 -14.87 -18.18 -44.40
C ALA A 19 -15.65 -18.84 -43.25
N MET A 20 -15.13 -19.94 -42.69
CA MET A 20 -15.36 -20.24 -41.27
C MET A 20 -14.35 -19.41 -40.50
N LEU A 21 -14.83 -18.44 -39.71
CA LEU A 21 -14.16 -17.88 -38.53
C LEU A 21 -15.05 -16.74 -38.00
N ALA A 22 -16.04 -17.11 -37.17
CA ALA A 22 -16.63 -16.15 -36.24
C ALA A 22 -15.58 -15.90 -35.14
N LEU A 23 -14.65 -14.99 -35.44
CA LEU A 23 -13.66 -14.48 -34.50
C LEU A 23 -14.35 -13.56 -33.49
N LEU A 24 -14.10 -13.87 -32.21
CA LEU A 24 -14.31 -13.01 -31.05
C LEU A 24 -13.75 -11.61 -31.33
N ALA A 25 -14.63 -10.64 -31.60
CA ALA A 25 -14.26 -9.23 -31.51
C ALA A 25 -14.27 -8.82 -30.03
N GLN A 26 -13.24 -9.22 -29.29
CA GLN A 26 -12.89 -8.52 -28.06
C GLN A 26 -12.23 -7.21 -28.47
N SER A 27 -12.85 -6.10 -28.08
CA SER A 27 -12.39 -4.74 -28.28
C SER A 27 -10.99 -4.57 -27.70
N ALA A 28 -9.98 -4.55 -28.57
CA ALA A 28 -8.61 -4.19 -28.24
C ALA A 28 -8.51 -2.68 -28.00
N PHE A 29 -8.99 -2.20 -26.85
CA PHE A 29 -8.68 -0.87 -26.31
C PHE A 29 -8.43 -0.99 -24.80
N ALA A 30 -7.42 -1.78 -24.45
CA ALA A 30 -6.85 -1.83 -23.11
C ALA A 30 -5.35 -2.14 -23.19
N VAL A 31 -4.63 -1.41 -24.03
CA VAL A 31 -3.16 -1.39 -23.99
C VAL A 31 -2.80 0.05 -24.28
N HIS A 32 -2.36 0.81 -23.27
CA HIS A 32 -1.40 1.92 -23.33
C HIS A 32 -1.43 2.73 -22.00
N THR A 33 -1.09 2.08 -20.88
CA THR A 33 -0.63 2.78 -19.65
C THR A 33 0.37 1.94 -18.83
N HIS A 34 1.03 0.93 -19.42
CA HIS A 34 1.69 -0.13 -18.63
C HIS A 34 3.21 -0.28 -18.66
N ASP A 35 3.98 0.56 -19.38
CA ASP A 35 5.45 0.37 -19.46
C ASP A 35 6.32 1.48 -18.86
N ALA A 36 5.77 2.63 -18.49
CA ALA A 36 6.60 3.75 -17.98
C ALA A 36 7.15 3.52 -16.56
N HIS A 37 6.58 2.60 -15.78
CA HIS A 37 6.91 2.42 -14.36
C HIS A 37 8.03 1.41 -14.07
N GLU A 38 8.41 0.57 -15.04
CA GLU A 38 9.40 -0.50 -14.81
C GLU A 38 10.86 -0.05 -15.04
N SER A 39 11.12 1.00 -15.84
CA SER A 39 12.48 1.35 -16.29
C SER A 39 13.45 1.87 -15.21
N HIS A 40 12.98 2.07 -13.97
CA HIS A 40 13.79 2.57 -12.85
C HIS A 40 13.95 1.58 -11.70
N LEU A 41 13.33 0.39 -11.77
CA LEU A 41 13.44 -0.59 -10.69
C LEU A 41 14.79 -1.31 -10.80
N LYS A 42 15.64 -1.08 -9.80
CA LYS A 42 16.86 -1.85 -9.59
C LYS A 42 16.59 -3.00 -8.61
N PRO A 43 17.36 -4.09 -8.67
CA PRO A 43 17.29 -5.14 -7.66
C PRO A 43 17.62 -4.56 -6.30
N VAL A 44 16.97 -5.07 -5.25
CA VAL A 44 17.37 -4.77 -3.87
C VAL A 44 18.83 -5.15 -3.64
N ALA A 45 19.53 -4.44 -2.75
CA ALA A 45 20.92 -4.74 -2.44
C ALA A 45 21.09 -6.05 -1.64
N THR A 46 20.09 -6.38 -0.80
CA THR A 46 20.08 -7.55 0.07
C THR A 46 18.64 -8.01 0.27
N ILE A 47 18.46 -9.31 0.46
CA ILE A 47 17.22 -9.92 0.91
C ILE A 47 17.51 -10.45 2.33
N SER A 48 16.64 -10.17 3.29
CA SER A 48 16.80 -10.69 4.66
C SER A 48 16.99 -12.21 4.62
N ASP A 49 17.71 -12.80 5.58
CA ASP A 49 17.81 -14.27 5.72
C ASP A 49 16.69 -14.86 6.59
N ILE A 50 15.97 -14.03 7.35
CA ILE A 50 14.86 -14.49 8.18
C ILE A 50 13.64 -14.70 7.28
N ARG A 51 13.08 -15.91 7.32
CA ARG A 51 11.88 -16.30 6.56
C ARG A 51 10.67 -16.40 7.49
N PHE A 52 9.57 -15.81 7.06
CA PHE A 52 8.26 -15.97 7.66
C PHE A 52 7.41 -16.87 6.77
N ALA A 53 7.05 -18.05 7.27
CA ALA A 53 6.14 -18.94 6.58
C ALA A 53 4.71 -18.42 6.68
N ILE A 54 4.04 -18.35 5.53
CA ILE A 54 2.64 -17.94 5.42
C ILE A 54 1.87 -19.13 4.87
N ASP A 55 1.05 -19.72 5.76
CA ASP A 55 0.19 -20.83 5.43
C ASP A 55 -1.16 -20.32 4.93
N THR A 56 -1.56 -20.79 3.75
CA THR A 56 -2.87 -20.50 3.16
C THR A 56 -3.55 -21.80 2.76
N PRO A 57 -4.88 -21.81 2.57
CA PRO A 57 -5.57 -22.97 2.02
C PRO A 57 -5.01 -23.43 0.65
N GLN A 58 -4.39 -22.53 -0.11
CA GLN A 58 -3.79 -22.81 -1.42
C GLN A 58 -2.36 -23.37 -1.35
N GLY A 59 -1.75 -23.37 -0.16
CA GLY A 59 -0.38 -23.83 0.06
C GLY A 59 0.42 -22.88 0.97
N GLN A 60 1.72 -23.11 1.03
CA GLN A 60 2.66 -22.33 1.83
C GLN A 60 3.50 -21.42 0.92
N ALA A 61 3.83 -20.24 1.42
CA ALA A 61 4.81 -19.35 0.81
C ALA A 61 5.75 -18.79 1.88
N GLU A 62 6.96 -18.41 1.48
CA GLU A 62 7.91 -17.75 2.35
C GLU A 62 7.93 -16.24 2.08
N PHE A 63 8.13 -15.46 3.15
CA PHE A 63 8.23 -14.02 3.10
C PHE A 63 9.46 -13.51 3.87
N PRO A 64 10.35 -12.72 3.27
CA PRO A 64 11.52 -12.19 3.96
C PRO A 64 11.16 -10.96 4.80
N LEU A 65 11.75 -10.87 5.99
CA LEU A 65 11.58 -9.73 6.90
C LEU A 65 12.78 -9.59 7.83
N TYR A 66 13.01 -8.41 8.39
CA TYR A 66 13.99 -8.21 9.46
C TYR A 66 13.30 -8.19 10.82
N LEU A 67 13.93 -8.77 11.84
CA LEU A 67 13.45 -8.82 13.21
C LEU A 67 14.56 -8.41 14.19
N SER A 68 14.24 -7.63 15.22
CA SER A 68 15.21 -7.32 16.29
C SER A 68 15.34 -8.43 17.33
N LYS A 69 14.36 -9.34 17.41
CA LYS A 69 14.30 -10.47 18.34
C LYS A 69 13.65 -11.66 17.65
N ASP A 70 14.03 -12.88 18.04
CA ASP A 70 13.38 -14.09 17.53
C ASP A 70 11.95 -14.22 18.08
N TRP A 71 10.96 -14.00 17.22
CA TRP A 71 9.54 -14.09 17.55
C TRP A 71 8.97 -15.52 17.57
N ASN A 72 9.81 -16.55 17.42
CA ASN A 72 9.42 -17.96 17.55
C ASN A 72 9.60 -18.49 18.97
N VAL A 73 10.27 -17.71 19.84
CA VAL A 73 10.38 -17.97 21.27
C VAL A 73 9.63 -16.90 22.05
N ALA A 74 9.22 -17.23 23.28
CA ALA A 74 8.46 -16.30 24.11
C ALA A 74 9.27 -15.03 24.41
N GLN A 75 8.62 -13.88 24.24
CA GLN A 75 9.14 -12.53 24.40
C GLN A 75 8.39 -11.78 25.51
N PRO A 76 8.52 -12.19 26.79
CA PRO A 76 7.77 -11.59 27.89
C PRO A 76 8.16 -10.13 28.20
N GLN A 77 9.34 -9.68 27.77
CA GLN A 77 9.75 -8.29 27.98
C GLN A 77 9.14 -7.34 26.94
N VAL A 78 8.69 -7.85 25.80
CA VAL A 78 8.16 -7.02 24.71
C VAL A 78 6.78 -6.48 25.07
N THR A 79 6.67 -5.16 25.14
CA THR A 79 5.42 -4.42 25.36
C THR A 79 5.00 -3.63 24.12
N ARG A 80 5.91 -3.38 23.18
CA ARG A 80 5.65 -2.68 21.91
C ARG A 80 6.23 -3.44 20.72
N ALA A 81 5.46 -3.55 19.65
CA ALA A 81 5.96 -3.96 18.33
C ALA A 81 5.85 -2.79 17.34
N VAL A 82 6.93 -2.51 16.61
CA VAL A 82 6.97 -1.50 15.55
C VAL A 82 7.24 -2.20 14.22
N ILE A 83 6.27 -2.10 13.31
CA ILE A 83 6.32 -2.62 11.96
C ILE A 83 6.65 -1.47 11.03
N VAL A 84 7.90 -1.42 10.56
CA VAL A 84 8.40 -0.35 9.67
C VAL A 84 8.36 -0.80 8.20
N ILE A 85 7.60 -0.08 7.38
CA ILE A 85 7.44 -0.39 5.95
C ILE A 85 8.34 0.51 5.12
N HIS A 86 9.15 -0.12 4.26
CA HIS A 86 10.07 0.57 3.36
C HIS A 86 9.37 1.32 2.22
N GLY A 87 10.10 2.23 1.60
CA GLY A 87 9.67 2.93 0.39
C GLY A 87 9.71 2.06 -0.88
N LYS A 88 9.49 2.68 -2.05
CA LYS A 88 9.46 2.00 -3.36
C LYS A 88 10.76 1.27 -3.74
N LEU A 89 11.88 1.62 -3.09
CA LEU A 89 13.19 1.00 -3.34
C LEU A 89 13.35 -0.38 -2.70
N ARG A 90 12.37 -0.85 -1.91
CA ARG A 90 12.36 -2.20 -1.31
C ARG A 90 13.56 -2.50 -0.40
N ASN A 91 14.21 -1.44 0.09
CA ASN A 91 15.38 -1.46 0.97
C ASN A 91 14.96 -1.61 2.45
N ALA A 92 14.33 -2.73 2.77
CA ALA A 92 13.86 -3.05 4.13
C ALA A 92 15.00 -3.04 5.17
N ASP A 93 16.23 -3.40 4.78
CA ASP A 93 17.42 -3.34 5.62
C ASP A 93 17.72 -1.91 6.11
N VAL A 94 17.59 -0.92 5.21
CA VAL A 94 17.77 0.50 5.52
C VAL A 94 16.70 0.97 6.49
N TYR A 95 15.44 0.61 6.23
CA TYR A 95 14.32 1.00 7.08
C TYR A 95 14.35 0.31 8.45
N PHE A 96 14.84 -0.92 8.53
CA PHE A 96 15.08 -1.61 9.80
C PHE A 96 16.13 -0.88 10.64
N ARG A 97 17.26 -0.47 10.04
CA ARG A 97 18.26 0.38 10.71
C ARG A 97 17.70 1.73 11.13
N THR A 98 16.87 2.35 10.28
CA THR A 98 16.18 3.59 10.64
C THR A 98 15.26 3.41 11.85
N ALA A 99 14.54 2.29 11.95
CA ALA A 99 13.70 2.02 13.12
C ALA A 99 14.54 1.75 14.40
N GLN A 100 15.72 1.12 14.27
CA GLN A 100 16.67 1.00 15.38
C GLN A 100 17.13 2.40 15.84
N ASN A 101 17.55 3.25 14.92
CA ASN A 101 17.96 4.62 15.22
C ASN A 101 16.82 5.44 15.85
N ALA A 102 15.58 5.27 15.37
CA ALA A 102 14.42 5.94 15.93
C ALA A 102 14.15 5.51 17.38
N ARG A 103 14.19 4.20 17.67
CA ARG A 103 14.06 3.67 19.03
C ARG A 103 15.15 4.22 19.95
N ASP A 104 16.40 4.24 19.47
CA ASP A 104 17.54 4.70 20.25
C ASP A 104 17.46 6.21 20.52
N ALA A 105 17.04 7.00 19.52
CA ALA A 105 16.77 8.44 19.66
C ALA A 105 15.59 8.74 20.61
N ALA A 106 14.62 7.83 20.70
CA ALA A 106 13.53 7.90 21.67
C ALA A 106 13.94 7.43 23.07
N HIS A 107 15.18 6.95 23.26
CA HIS A 107 15.68 6.36 24.49
C HIS A 107 14.81 5.21 25.02
N VAL A 108 14.22 4.43 24.11
CA VAL A 108 13.39 3.27 24.44
C VAL A 108 14.26 2.04 24.60
N ASP A 109 14.01 1.27 25.67
CA ASP A 109 14.71 0.03 25.95
C ASP A 109 14.55 -0.97 24.77
N PRO A 110 15.65 -1.43 24.14
CA PRO A 110 15.61 -2.44 23.09
C PRO A 110 14.96 -3.76 23.53
N ASP A 111 14.95 -4.09 24.82
CA ASP A 111 14.31 -5.32 25.32
C ASP A 111 12.79 -5.24 25.39
N SER A 112 12.26 -4.02 25.57
CA SER A 112 10.82 -3.75 25.60
C SER A 112 10.16 -3.70 24.21
N THR A 113 10.96 -3.63 23.14
CA THR A 113 10.46 -3.32 21.79
C THR A 113 10.91 -4.35 20.75
N LEU A 114 9.94 -4.94 20.06
CA LEU A 114 10.17 -5.73 18.85
C LEU A 114 10.10 -4.81 17.62
N LEU A 115 11.18 -4.76 16.84
CA LEU A 115 11.20 -4.08 15.54
C LEU A 115 11.05 -5.12 14.44
N ILE A 116 10.20 -4.83 13.47
CA ILE A 116 9.86 -5.70 12.33
C ILE A 116 9.95 -4.87 11.06
N ALA A 117 10.73 -5.28 10.06
CA ALA A 117 10.72 -4.67 8.74
C ALA A 117 10.37 -5.72 7.67
N PRO A 118 9.09 -5.82 7.28
CA PRO A 118 8.68 -6.66 6.16
C PRO A 118 9.41 -6.25 4.88
N GLN A 119 9.89 -7.20 4.09
CA GLN A 119 10.56 -6.92 2.83
C GLN A 119 9.72 -7.39 1.64
N PHE A 120 8.90 -6.48 1.11
CA PHE A 120 8.13 -6.77 -0.10
C PHE A 120 9.06 -6.73 -1.32
N LEU A 121 9.17 -7.87 -2.00
CA LEU A 121 10.02 -8.04 -3.18
C LEU A 121 9.22 -7.83 -4.48
N ALA A 122 9.89 -7.31 -5.50
CA ALA A 122 9.43 -7.34 -6.87
C ALA A 122 9.98 -8.59 -7.59
N THR A 123 9.33 -9.04 -8.66
CA THR A 123 9.78 -10.19 -9.48
C THR A 123 11.23 -10.10 -9.92
N LEU A 124 11.74 -8.88 -10.11
CA LEU A 124 13.12 -8.64 -10.53
C LEU A 124 14.13 -9.02 -9.43
N ASP A 125 13.77 -8.85 -8.15
CA ASP A 125 14.68 -9.05 -7.03
C ASP A 125 15.07 -10.52 -6.88
N THR A 126 14.10 -11.44 -7.02
CA THR A 126 14.36 -12.88 -6.86
C THR A 126 15.13 -13.49 -8.04
N ARG A 127 15.15 -12.83 -9.21
CA ARG A 127 15.90 -13.31 -10.38
C ARG A 127 17.40 -13.09 -10.22
N GLU A 128 17.79 -11.93 -9.71
CA GLU A 128 19.21 -11.57 -9.57
C GLU A 128 19.88 -12.25 -8.38
N HIS A 129 19.14 -12.42 -7.27
CA HIS A 129 19.67 -13.04 -6.05
C HIS A 129 19.59 -14.58 -6.05
N HIS A 130 19.05 -15.20 -7.10
CA HIS A 130 18.88 -16.67 -7.20
C HIS A 130 18.12 -17.27 -5.99
N GLU A 131 17.16 -16.54 -5.46
CA GLU A 131 16.39 -16.95 -4.29
C GLU A 131 15.44 -18.13 -4.58
N PRO A 132 15.02 -18.88 -3.54
CA PRO A 132 14.03 -19.93 -3.66
C PRO A 132 12.73 -19.51 -4.37
N ALA A 133 12.13 -20.45 -5.10
CA ALA A 133 10.96 -20.19 -5.93
C ALA A 133 9.69 -19.83 -5.13
N ASP A 134 9.66 -20.22 -3.86
CA ASP A 134 8.60 -20.04 -2.87
C ASP A 134 8.63 -18.68 -2.15
N LEU A 135 9.62 -17.82 -2.43
CA LEU A 135 9.57 -16.44 -1.97
C LEU A 135 8.48 -15.63 -2.67
N LEU A 136 7.65 -14.99 -1.85
CA LEU A 136 6.62 -14.06 -2.31
C LEU A 136 7.25 -12.87 -3.05
N ARG A 137 6.71 -12.59 -4.23
CA ARG A 137 7.14 -11.47 -5.09
C ARG A 137 5.98 -10.88 -5.87
N TRP A 138 5.98 -9.56 -6.03
CA TRP A 138 4.93 -8.80 -6.72
C TRP A 138 5.41 -8.21 -8.05
N LYS A 139 4.46 -7.78 -8.90
CA LYS A 139 4.80 -7.03 -10.10
C LYS A 139 5.15 -5.59 -9.73
N GLY A 140 6.41 -5.19 -9.89
CA GLY A 140 6.85 -3.82 -9.60
C GLY A 140 6.40 -3.33 -8.23
N ASP A 141 5.67 -2.21 -8.19
CA ASP A 141 5.16 -1.57 -6.97
C ASP A 141 3.72 -1.99 -6.60
N ALA A 142 3.20 -3.08 -7.19
CA ALA A 142 1.86 -3.62 -6.94
C ALA A 142 1.61 -3.95 -5.45
N TRP A 143 2.65 -4.41 -4.74
CA TRP A 143 2.59 -4.67 -3.30
C TRP A 143 2.18 -3.43 -2.48
N MET A 144 2.46 -2.22 -2.98
CA MET A 144 2.06 -0.99 -2.27
C MET A 144 0.56 -0.70 -2.33
N GLY A 145 -0.17 -1.41 -3.20
CA GLY A 145 -1.61 -1.33 -3.34
C GLY A 145 -2.35 -2.54 -2.75
N GLY A 146 -1.70 -3.49 -2.10
CA GLY A 146 -2.41 -4.70 -1.64
C GLY A 146 -2.75 -5.69 -2.75
N GLU A 147 -2.14 -5.56 -3.93
CA GLU A 147 -2.36 -6.52 -5.02
C GLU A 147 -1.79 -7.90 -4.65
N ALA A 148 -2.31 -8.95 -5.30
CA ALA A 148 -1.82 -10.32 -5.14
C ALA A 148 -0.39 -10.46 -5.67
N ALA A 149 0.42 -11.25 -4.95
CA ALA A 149 1.75 -11.65 -5.40
C ALA A 149 1.66 -12.39 -6.74
N ARG A 150 2.70 -12.26 -7.55
CA ARG A 150 2.82 -13.00 -8.81
C ARG A 150 3.19 -14.45 -8.59
N ALA A 151 3.89 -14.74 -7.49
CA ALA A 151 4.33 -16.09 -7.13
C ALA A 151 4.84 -16.11 -5.68
N PRO A 152 4.95 -17.31 -5.06
CA PRO A 152 4.47 -18.60 -5.59
C PRO A 152 2.93 -18.70 -5.58
N LEU A 153 2.26 -17.94 -4.71
CA LEU A 153 0.83 -17.96 -4.51
C LEU A 153 0.27 -16.53 -4.64
N PRO A 154 -1.00 -16.35 -5.03
CA PRO A 154 -1.62 -15.03 -5.20
C PRO A 154 -2.00 -14.37 -3.86
N ILE A 155 -1.04 -14.25 -2.94
CA ILE A 155 -1.22 -13.68 -1.61
C ILE A 155 -1.12 -12.15 -1.70
N SER A 156 -2.10 -11.41 -1.19
CA SER A 156 -2.04 -9.97 -1.08
C SER A 156 -0.89 -9.54 -0.16
N SER A 157 -0.21 -8.43 -0.47
CA SER A 157 0.73 -7.84 0.48
C SER A 157 0.08 -7.43 1.80
N TYR A 158 -1.23 -7.17 1.82
CA TYR A 158 -1.98 -6.91 3.05
C TYR A 158 -2.31 -8.19 3.82
N GLU A 159 -2.39 -9.35 3.16
CA GLU A 159 -2.48 -10.65 3.85
C GLU A 159 -1.18 -11.00 4.57
N VAL A 160 -0.03 -10.60 4.03
CA VAL A 160 1.25 -10.70 4.75
C VAL A 160 1.22 -9.88 6.04
N LEU A 161 0.70 -8.66 5.99
CA LEU A 161 0.54 -7.81 7.18
C LEU A 161 -0.47 -8.42 8.16
N ASP A 162 -1.58 -8.99 7.68
CA ASP A 162 -2.54 -9.72 8.51
C ASP A 162 -1.90 -10.93 9.22
N ALA A 163 -0.98 -11.64 8.55
CA ALA A 163 -0.25 -12.76 9.14
C ALA A 163 0.74 -12.30 10.24
N ILE A 164 1.41 -11.16 10.05
CA ILE A 164 2.24 -10.54 11.09
C ILE A 164 1.37 -10.12 12.29
N VAL A 165 0.21 -9.52 12.03
CA VAL A 165 -0.78 -9.16 13.06
C VAL A 165 -1.21 -10.39 13.87
N THR A 166 -1.54 -11.49 13.20
CA THR A 166 -1.88 -12.76 13.87
C THR A 166 -0.72 -13.28 14.73
N ARG A 167 0.52 -13.22 14.24
CA ARG A 167 1.70 -13.63 15.04
C ARG A 167 1.85 -12.78 16.30
N LEU A 168 1.63 -11.47 16.21
CA LEU A 168 1.73 -10.56 17.35
C LEU A 168 0.59 -10.73 18.37
N ALA A 169 -0.58 -11.23 17.93
CA ALA A 169 -1.70 -11.54 18.82
C ALA A 169 -1.48 -12.79 19.68
N ASP A 170 -0.49 -13.64 19.37
CA ASP A 170 -0.22 -14.85 20.16
C ASP A 170 0.33 -14.50 21.55
N ARG A 171 -0.53 -14.54 22.56
CA ARG A 171 -0.19 -14.28 23.96
C ARG A 171 0.78 -15.28 24.57
N LYS A 172 1.00 -16.45 23.97
CA LYS A 172 2.08 -17.36 24.43
C LYS A 172 3.45 -16.81 24.04
N GLN A 173 3.55 -16.18 22.87
CA GLN A 173 4.77 -15.55 22.41
C GLN A 173 4.92 -14.14 22.98
N PHE A 174 3.83 -13.37 23.08
CA PHE A 174 3.83 -11.97 23.46
C PHE A 174 2.86 -11.69 24.63
N PRO A 175 3.11 -12.24 25.83
CA PRO A 175 2.17 -12.16 26.95
C PRO A 175 1.95 -10.73 27.45
N ASN A 176 2.94 -9.84 27.28
CA ASN A 176 2.90 -8.46 27.78
C ASN A 176 2.80 -7.40 26.67
N LEU A 177 2.54 -7.79 25.41
CA LEU A 177 2.41 -6.83 24.31
C LEU A 177 1.18 -5.94 24.52
N GLN A 178 1.39 -4.63 24.42
CA GLN A 178 0.36 -3.60 24.65
C GLN A 178 0.16 -2.71 23.43
N HIS A 179 1.18 -2.54 22.59
CA HIS A 179 1.15 -1.61 21.46
C HIS A 179 1.69 -2.24 20.19
N VAL A 180 0.96 -2.07 19.08
CA VAL A 180 1.44 -2.35 17.73
C VAL A 180 1.38 -1.07 16.90
N VAL A 181 2.52 -0.69 16.32
CA VAL A 181 2.66 0.52 15.51
C VAL A 181 3.03 0.12 14.09
N PHE A 182 2.22 0.53 13.11
CA PHE A 182 2.62 0.49 11.70
C PHE A 182 3.19 1.85 11.31
N ALA A 183 4.44 1.90 10.86
CA ALA A 183 5.08 3.14 10.44
C ALA A 183 5.66 2.99 9.04
N GLY A 184 5.52 4.03 8.20
CA GLY A 184 6.04 3.97 6.84
C GLY A 184 6.30 5.34 6.26
N HIS A 185 7.37 5.44 5.46
CA HIS A 185 7.72 6.66 4.73
C HIS A 185 7.64 6.45 3.21
N SER A 186 7.20 7.45 2.45
CA SER A 186 7.16 7.41 0.98
C SER A 186 6.26 6.28 0.46
N GLY A 187 6.82 5.31 -0.27
CA GLY A 187 6.09 4.10 -0.66
C GLY A 187 5.55 3.30 0.53
N GLY A 188 6.25 3.32 1.67
CA GLY A 188 5.79 2.67 2.90
C GLY A 188 4.66 3.43 3.57
N GLY A 189 4.68 4.76 3.53
CA GLY A 189 3.57 5.59 4.03
C GLY A 189 2.28 5.33 3.25
N GLN A 190 2.42 5.14 1.94
CA GLN A 190 1.36 4.66 1.05
C GLN A 190 0.78 3.30 1.46
N VAL A 191 1.63 2.34 1.81
CA VAL A 191 1.20 1.01 2.28
C VAL A 191 0.49 1.13 3.63
N VAL A 192 1.05 1.87 4.57
CA VAL A 192 0.46 2.05 5.91
C VAL A 192 -0.90 2.74 5.81
N GLN A 193 -1.03 3.79 5.01
CA GLN A 193 -2.31 4.48 4.82
C GLN A 193 -3.36 3.55 4.22
N ARG A 194 -3.03 2.82 3.16
CA ARG A 194 -3.97 1.93 2.49
C ARG A 194 -4.25 0.65 3.26
N TYR A 195 -3.31 0.15 4.05
CA TYR A 195 -3.58 -0.93 4.98
C TYR A 195 -4.49 -0.45 6.11
N ALA A 196 -4.35 0.78 6.60
CA ALA A 196 -5.33 1.35 7.53
C ALA A 196 -6.73 1.47 6.91
N VAL A 197 -6.84 1.70 5.60
CA VAL A 197 -8.14 1.63 4.87
C VAL A 197 -8.66 0.19 4.81
N ALA A 198 -7.80 -0.75 4.46
CA ALA A 198 -8.20 -2.08 3.99
C ALA A 198 -8.20 -3.18 5.06
N ALA A 199 -7.41 -3.05 6.13
CA ALA A 199 -7.11 -4.16 7.03
C ALA A 199 -8.37 -4.72 7.66
N ARG A 200 -8.50 -6.04 7.63
CA ARG A 200 -9.65 -6.79 8.16
C ARG A 200 -9.36 -7.51 9.48
N ASN A 201 -8.08 -7.74 9.79
CA ASN A 201 -7.67 -8.62 10.88
C ASN A 201 -7.15 -7.87 12.12
N ILE A 202 -7.42 -6.57 12.27
CA ILE A 202 -6.91 -5.79 13.41
C ILE A 202 -7.60 -6.18 14.72
N ASP A 203 -8.84 -6.70 14.65
CA ASP A 203 -9.63 -7.05 15.82
C ASP A 203 -9.00 -8.16 16.67
N VAL A 204 -8.14 -9.02 16.09
CA VAL A 204 -7.41 -10.05 16.84
C VAL A 204 -6.39 -9.47 17.82
N LEU A 205 -5.92 -8.23 17.58
CA LEU A 205 -5.08 -7.49 18.52
C LEU A 205 -5.93 -6.74 19.54
N THR A 206 -6.96 -6.05 19.08
CA THR A 206 -7.77 -5.18 19.97
C THR A 206 -8.63 -5.99 20.94
N SER A 207 -9.10 -7.20 20.56
CA SER A 207 -9.79 -8.12 21.47
C SER A 207 -8.91 -8.59 22.62
N GLU A 208 -7.60 -8.61 22.40
CA GLU A 208 -6.59 -8.91 23.42
C GLU A 208 -6.19 -7.67 24.22
N GLY A 209 -6.79 -6.51 23.97
CA GLY A 209 -6.44 -5.24 24.63
C GLY A 209 -5.15 -4.60 24.11
N ILE A 210 -4.67 -4.98 22.93
CA ILE A 210 -3.50 -4.39 22.29
C ILE A 210 -3.93 -3.16 21.49
N ASP A 211 -3.34 -2.00 21.80
CA ASP A 211 -3.55 -0.75 21.07
C ASP A 211 -2.83 -0.77 19.73
N VAL A 212 -3.52 -0.33 18.66
CA VAL A 212 -2.99 -0.33 17.30
C VAL A 212 -3.06 1.08 16.72
N ARG A 213 -1.93 1.56 16.20
CA ARG A 213 -1.82 2.89 15.59
C ARG A 213 -0.98 2.88 14.31
N TYR A 214 -1.16 3.92 13.50
CA TYR A 214 -0.56 4.05 12.18
C TYR A 214 0.18 5.39 12.06
N VAL A 215 1.42 5.36 11.59
CA VAL A 215 2.25 6.54 11.32
C VAL A 215 2.50 6.62 9.82
N VAL A 216 1.82 7.55 9.17
CA VAL A 216 1.79 7.71 7.72
C VAL A 216 2.68 8.90 7.37
N ALA A 217 3.92 8.65 6.93
CA ALA A 217 4.91 9.70 6.67
C ALA A 217 5.15 9.94 5.16
N SER A 218 4.95 11.18 4.69
CA SER A 218 5.15 11.64 3.32
C SER A 218 4.78 10.62 2.21
N PRO A 219 3.55 10.06 2.18
CA PRO A 219 3.12 9.21 1.06
C PRO A 219 3.24 9.93 -0.28
N LEU A 220 3.53 9.17 -1.35
CA LEU A 220 3.51 9.74 -2.72
C LEU A 220 2.09 10.10 -3.14
N THR A 221 1.09 9.32 -2.73
CA THR A 221 -0.33 9.47 -3.02
C THR A 221 -1.16 8.84 -1.91
N TYR A 222 -2.45 9.17 -1.88
CA TYR A 222 -3.44 8.70 -0.93
C TYR A 222 -4.60 8.01 -1.65
N ALA A 223 -5.30 7.10 -0.96
CA ALA A 223 -6.57 6.56 -1.44
C ALA A 223 -7.75 7.42 -0.96
N TYR A 224 -8.42 8.09 -1.89
CA TYR A 224 -9.64 8.85 -1.64
C TYR A 224 -10.86 7.93 -1.64
N PHE A 225 -11.86 8.21 -0.79
CA PHE A 225 -13.05 7.37 -0.62
C PHE A 225 -14.15 7.65 -1.66
N ASP A 226 -14.03 8.75 -2.40
CA ASP A 226 -14.95 9.14 -3.46
C ASP A 226 -14.23 9.86 -4.61
N ALA A 227 -15.02 10.38 -5.55
CA ALA A 227 -14.55 11.07 -6.75
C ALA A 227 -14.11 12.53 -6.49
N GLN A 228 -13.98 12.96 -5.23
CA GLN A 228 -13.49 14.31 -4.93
C GLN A 228 -11.96 14.36 -4.96
N ARG A 229 -11.41 15.44 -5.50
CA ARG A 229 -9.98 15.72 -5.50
C ARG A 229 -9.74 17.18 -5.12
N PRO A 230 -8.56 17.53 -4.57
CA PRO A 230 -8.26 18.92 -4.24
C PRO A 230 -8.27 19.80 -5.49
N ASN A 231 -8.93 20.95 -5.40
CA ASN A 231 -8.77 22.03 -6.35
C ASN A 231 -7.42 22.76 -6.15
N ALA A 232 -7.19 23.84 -6.89
CA ALA A 232 -5.96 24.64 -6.79
C ALA A 232 -5.69 25.25 -5.40
N GLN A 233 -6.70 25.29 -4.51
CA GLN A 233 -6.59 25.77 -3.13
C GLN A 233 -6.42 24.62 -2.12
N GLY A 234 -6.28 23.37 -2.59
CA GLY A 234 -6.18 22.20 -1.72
C GLY A 234 -7.51 21.81 -1.06
N VAL A 235 -8.65 22.30 -1.58
CA VAL A 235 -9.99 22.00 -1.05
C VAL A 235 -10.64 20.93 -1.91
N ALA A 236 -11.20 19.90 -1.27
CA ALA A 236 -11.87 18.81 -1.97
C ALA A 236 -13.08 19.33 -2.78
N ALA A 237 -13.14 18.96 -4.06
CA ALA A 237 -14.20 19.31 -4.98
C ALA A 237 -14.44 18.15 -5.98
N PRO A 238 -15.60 18.08 -6.64
CA PRO A 238 -15.82 17.14 -7.73
C PRO A 238 -14.73 17.26 -8.79
N PHE A 239 -14.11 16.14 -9.15
CA PHE A 239 -13.05 16.11 -10.16
C PHE A 239 -13.61 15.84 -11.56
N ASP A 240 -13.08 16.53 -12.57
CA ASP A 240 -13.44 16.30 -13.97
C ASP A 240 -12.74 15.05 -14.51
N ALA A 241 -13.49 13.94 -14.60
CA ALA A 241 -12.98 12.66 -15.11
C ALA A 241 -12.45 12.74 -16.56
N ALA A 242 -12.84 13.76 -17.34
CA ALA A 242 -12.29 13.98 -18.68
C ALA A 242 -10.81 14.39 -18.65
N GLN A 243 -10.33 14.99 -17.55
CA GLN A 243 -8.92 15.37 -17.38
C GLN A 243 -8.02 14.17 -17.06
N CYS A 244 -8.57 13.16 -16.39
CA CYS A 244 -7.84 11.93 -16.06
C CYS A 244 -8.84 10.80 -15.81
N VAL A 245 -9.11 9.98 -16.83
CA VAL A 245 -10.10 8.87 -16.75
C VAL A 245 -9.79 7.89 -15.62
N GLY A 246 -8.50 7.68 -15.32
CA GLY A 246 -8.03 6.75 -14.30
C GLY A 246 -7.93 7.31 -12.89
N PHE A 247 -8.34 8.56 -12.62
CA PHE A 247 -8.05 9.23 -11.34
C PHE A 247 -8.61 8.51 -10.11
N ASN A 248 -9.71 7.78 -10.29
CA ASN A 248 -10.42 7.07 -9.23
C ASN A 248 -10.14 5.56 -9.19
N GLN A 249 -9.29 5.07 -10.10
CA GLN A 249 -8.79 3.70 -10.05
C GLN A 249 -8.01 3.46 -8.77
N TRP A 250 -8.15 2.27 -8.21
CA TRP A 250 -7.24 1.81 -7.19
C TRP A 250 -5.80 1.85 -7.76
N LYS A 251 -4.82 2.42 -7.05
CA LYS A 251 -4.77 2.73 -5.61
C LYS A 251 -4.90 4.22 -5.25
N TYR A 252 -5.48 5.04 -6.13
CA TYR A 252 -5.72 6.48 -5.93
C TYR A 252 -7.15 6.80 -5.46
N GLY A 253 -8.12 6.01 -5.92
CA GLY A 253 -9.51 6.02 -5.47
C GLY A 253 -10.02 4.61 -5.17
N MET A 254 -11.34 4.39 -5.28
CA MET A 254 -11.98 3.14 -4.86
C MET A 254 -12.50 2.25 -6.01
N ASP A 255 -12.25 2.61 -7.27
CA ASP A 255 -12.66 1.76 -8.41
C ASP A 255 -11.70 0.59 -8.60
N ASN A 256 -12.21 -0.57 -9.02
CA ASN A 256 -11.42 -1.76 -9.36
C ASN A 256 -10.39 -2.18 -8.28
N ARG A 257 -10.83 -2.15 -7.01
CA ARG A 257 -10.02 -2.60 -5.88
C ARG A 257 -9.62 -4.09 -6.00
N PRO A 258 -8.46 -4.50 -5.48
CA PRO A 258 -8.08 -5.90 -5.46
C PRO A 258 -9.01 -6.74 -4.58
N LEU A 259 -9.03 -8.06 -4.80
CA LEU A 259 -9.86 -9.04 -4.08
C LEU A 259 -9.78 -8.95 -2.56
N TYR A 260 -8.68 -8.40 -2.02
CA TYR A 260 -8.50 -8.24 -0.58
C TYR A 260 -9.52 -7.28 0.07
N LEU A 261 -10.02 -6.28 -0.68
CA LEU A 261 -10.90 -5.24 -0.15
C LEU A 261 -12.07 -4.87 -1.06
N ASP A 262 -12.30 -5.62 -2.14
CA ASP A 262 -13.46 -5.40 -3.01
C ASP A 262 -14.78 -5.88 -2.40
N ASP A 263 -14.71 -6.68 -1.33
CA ASP A 263 -15.82 -7.19 -0.53
C ASP A 263 -16.57 -6.12 0.29
N ARG A 264 -15.97 -4.95 0.47
CA ARG A 264 -16.52 -3.84 1.27
C ARG A 264 -16.76 -2.61 0.41
N SER A 265 -17.83 -1.87 0.66
CA SER A 265 -18.09 -0.60 -0.02
C SER A 265 -17.08 0.49 0.39
N PRO A 266 -16.90 1.55 -0.43
CA PRO A 266 -16.08 2.70 -0.04
C PRO A 266 -16.47 3.28 1.32
N ALA A 267 -17.77 3.38 1.61
CA ALA A 267 -18.27 3.88 2.89
C ALA A 267 -17.93 2.98 4.08
N GLN A 268 -17.93 1.65 3.90
CA GLN A 268 -17.52 0.71 4.95
C GLN A 268 -16.02 0.79 5.25
N LEU A 269 -15.20 0.93 4.20
CA LEU A 269 -13.76 1.15 4.35
C LEU A 269 -13.48 2.48 5.05
N GLU A 270 -14.19 3.54 4.67
CA GLU A 270 -14.08 4.85 5.29
C GLU A 270 -14.42 4.83 6.78
N ALA A 271 -15.58 4.27 7.14
CA ALA A 271 -16.02 4.16 8.53
C ALA A 271 -14.96 3.44 9.39
N THR A 272 -14.35 2.40 8.84
CA THR A 272 -13.26 1.68 9.51
C THR A 272 -12.00 2.54 9.60
N TYR A 273 -11.61 3.23 8.53
CA TYR A 273 -10.41 4.08 8.48
C TYR A 273 -10.45 5.20 9.51
N VAL A 274 -11.57 5.92 9.62
CA VAL A 274 -11.67 7.10 10.49
C VAL A 274 -11.76 6.77 11.97
N SER A 275 -12.12 5.54 12.32
CA SER A 275 -12.09 5.04 13.69
C SER A 275 -10.69 4.68 14.19
N ARG A 276 -9.69 4.63 13.30
CA ARG A 276 -8.30 4.26 13.62
C ARG A 276 -7.50 5.45 14.12
N ARG A 277 -6.54 5.18 15.00
CA ARG A 277 -5.54 6.15 15.44
C ARG A 277 -4.46 6.30 14.38
N ILE A 278 -4.42 7.44 13.70
CA ILE A 278 -3.47 7.70 12.60
C ILE A 278 -2.75 9.02 12.83
N ASP A 279 -1.42 8.98 12.90
CA ASP A 279 -0.57 10.16 12.90
C ASP A 279 -0.05 10.39 11.47
N ASN A 280 -0.58 11.42 10.80
CA ASN A 280 -0.15 11.80 9.45
C ASN A 280 0.99 12.80 9.56
N LEU A 281 2.14 12.46 8.98
CA LEU A 281 3.34 13.29 9.01
C LEU A 281 3.75 13.65 7.57
N VAL A 282 4.20 14.88 7.35
CA VAL A 282 4.81 15.26 6.07
C VAL A 282 5.99 16.18 6.29
N GLY A 283 7.04 16.00 5.50
CA GLY A 283 8.19 16.91 5.53
C GLY A 283 7.82 18.28 4.99
N GLY A 284 8.07 19.35 5.75
CA GLY A 284 7.77 20.73 5.34
C GLY A 284 8.69 21.29 4.25
N ALA A 285 9.68 20.53 3.80
CA ALA A 285 10.49 20.80 2.62
C ALA A 285 10.36 19.66 1.58
N ASP A 286 9.31 18.85 1.66
CA ASP A 286 8.94 17.85 0.64
C ASP A 286 8.03 18.51 -0.42
N ASP A 287 8.47 19.69 -0.85
CA ASP A 287 7.68 20.72 -1.55
C ASP A 287 8.07 20.87 -3.04
N ASP A 288 9.07 20.12 -3.52
CA ASP A 288 9.57 20.19 -4.89
C ASP A 288 8.70 19.38 -5.89
N PRO A 289 7.95 20.04 -6.80
CA PRO A 289 7.14 19.35 -7.81
C PRO A 289 8.00 18.67 -8.89
N GLN A 290 9.29 19.03 -9.00
CA GLN A 290 10.24 18.43 -9.93
C GLN A 290 11.09 17.32 -9.33
N GLN A 291 10.77 16.88 -8.11
CA GLN A 291 11.47 15.77 -7.47
C GLN A 291 11.31 14.48 -8.30
N SER A 292 12.41 13.78 -8.54
CA SER A 292 12.48 12.65 -9.48
C SER A 292 11.76 11.39 -8.99
N ALA A 293 11.56 11.26 -7.68
CA ALA A 293 10.87 10.13 -7.09
C ALA A 293 9.35 10.33 -6.97
N LEU A 294 8.81 11.49 -7.37
CA LEU A 294 7.39 11.81 -7.33
C LEU A 294 6.60 10.97 -8.32
N ASP A 295 5.39 10.57 -7.93
CA ASP A 295 4.41 10.00 -8.85
C ASP A 295 3.75 11.15 -9.64
N ARG A 296 4.02 11.19 -10.94
CA ARG A 296 3.51 12.19 -11.91
C ARG A 296 2.48 11.59 -12.87
N THR A 297 1.88 10.46 -12.52
CA THR A 297 0.71 9.98 -13.26
C THR A 297 -0.44 10.96 -13.06
N CYS A 298 -1.36 11.08 -14.04
CA CYS A 298 -2.47 12.04 -13.93
C CYS A 298 -3.32 11.82 -12.66
N ALA A 299 -3.45 10.57 -12.20
CA ALA A 299 -4.20 10.22 -11.00
C ALA A 299 -3.51 10.71 -9.72
N ALA A 300 -2.17 10.75 -9.71
CA ALA A 300 -1.39 11.32 -8.63
C ALA A 300 -1.39 12.85 -8.67
N GLU A 301 -1.26 13.45 -9.86
CA GLU A 301 -1.32 14.91 -10.04
C GLU A 301 -2.68 15.50 -9.70
N ALA A 302 -3.77 14.72 -9.87
CA ALA A 302 -5.10 15.09 -9.39
C ALA A 302 -5.15 15.31 -7.86
N GLN A 303 -4.19 14.79 -7.10
CA GLN A 303 -4.10 14.97 -5.64
C GLN A 303 -3.27 16.19 -5.23
N GLY A 304 -2.59 16.84 -6.18
CA GLY A 304 -1.76 18.00 -5.93
C GLY A 304 -0.34 17.88 -6.50
N PRO A 305 0.39 19.01 -6.57
CA PRO A 305 1.65 19.11 -7.31
C PRO A 305 2.85 18.43 -6.62
N GLN A 306 2.86 18.33 -5.29
CA GLN A 306 3.95 17.74 -4.51
C GLN A 306 3.42 17.09 -3.22
N ARG A 307 4.29 16.43 -2.43
CA ARG A 307 3.85 15.53 -1.35
C ARG A 307 3.24 16.24 -0.15
N ASP A 308 3.79 17.39 0.25
CA ASP A 308 3.22 18.23 1.31
C ASP A 308 1.80 18.72 0.95
N ALA A 309 1.60 19.23 -0.27
CA ALA A 309 0.31 19.67 -0.77
C ALA A 309 -0.70 18.50 -0.83
N ARG A 310 -0.26 17.31 -1.26
CA ARG A 310 -1.09 16.09 -1.27
C ARG A 310 -1.49 15.68 0.14
N ALA A 311 -0.56 15.73 1.10
CA ALA A 311 -0.79 15.35 2.48
C ALA A 311 -1.77 16.31 3.18
N GLU A 312 -1.57 17.62 3.03
CA GLU A 312 -2.48 18.64 3.54
C GLU A 312 -3.88 18.51 2.93
N ALA A 313 -3.95 18.37 1.61
CA ALA A 313 -5.22 18.22 0.89
C ALA A 313 -5.99 16.98 1.34
N TYR A 314 -5.31 15.85 1.50
CA TYR A 314 -5.93 14.61 1.96
C TYR A 314 -6.44 14.72 3.40
N TYR A 315 -5.66 15.30 4.30
CA TYR A 315 -6.08 15.49 5.69
C TYR A 315 -7.28 16.44 5.80
N ARG A 316 -7.27 17.56 5.05
CA ARG A 316 -8.42 18.48 4.95
C ARG A 316 -9.66 17.78 4.40
N TYR A 317 -9.49 16.90 3.40
CA TYR A 317 -10.58 16.10 2.84
C TYR A 317 -11.22 15.18 3.88
N ILE A 318 -10.44 14.43 4.65
CA ILE A 318 -10.98 13.55 5.70
C ILE A 318 -11.62 14.37 6.84
N GLN A 319 -11.00 15.48 7.24
CA GLN A 319 -11.55 16.37 8.27
C GLN A 319 -12.90 16.98 7.86
N ALA A 320 -13.05 17.41 6.61
CA ALA A 320 -14.30 17.98 6.12
C ALA A 320 -15.44 16.96 6.06
N ARG A 321 -15.12 15.68 5.89
CA ARG A 321 -16.10 14.57 5.83
C ARG A 321 -16.54 14.08 7.20
N HIS A 322 -15.73 14.34 8.22
CA HIS A 322 -15.95 13.90 9.60
C HIS A 322 -15.86 15.09 10.58
N PRO A 323 -16.75 16.09 10.45
CA PRO A 323 -16.74 17.29 11.31
C PRO A 323 -17.03 16.96 12.78
N GLU A 324 -17.62 15.80 13.08
CA GLU A 324 -17.85 15.29 14.43
C GLU A 324 -16.56 14.91 15.18
N GLY A 325 -15.46 14.73 14.46
CA GLY A 325 -14.15 14.45 15.03
C GLY A 325 -13.50 13.18 14.45
N LEU A 326 -12.17 13.17 14.49
CA LEU A 326 -11.32 12.09 14.01
C LEU A 326 -10.34 11.67 15.10
N LYS A 327 -9.96 10.39 15.11
CA LYS A 327 -8.83 9.90 15.92
C LYS A 327 -7.49 10.08 15.21
N GLN A 328 -7.39 11.07 14.33
CA GLN A 328 -6.24 11.28 13.48
C GLN A 328 -5.60 12.64 13.79
N SER A 329 -4.28 12.71 13.62
CA SER A 329 -3.50 13.93 13.75
C SER A 329 -2.79 14.23 12.42
N PHE A 330 -2.34 15.47 12.27
CA PHE A 330 -1.54 15.91 11.14
C PHE A 330 -0.43 16.84 11.60
N HIS A 331 0.80 16.56 11.16
CA HIS A 331 1.97 17.34 11.53
C HIS A 331 2.88 17.56 10.33
N ILE A 332 3.28 18.81 10.13
CA ILE A 332 4.34 19.20 9.21
C ILE A 332 5.67 19.17 9.97
N VAL A 333 6.64 18.41 9.49
CA VAL A 333 7.97 18.27 10.08
C VAL A 333 8.90 19.34 9.47
N PRO A 334 9.28 20.39 10.22
CA PRO A 334 9.99 21.53 9.63
C PRO A 334 11.36 21.15 9.05
N GLY A 335 11.67 21.67 7.86
CA GLY A 335 13.00 21.56 7.25
C GLY A 335 13.43 20.14 6.83
N VAL A 336 12.51 19.17 6.83
CA VAL A 336 12.74 17.82 6.32
C VAL A 336 12.09 17.71 4.94
N GLY A 337 12.87 17.27 3.95
CA GLY A 337 12.38 16.95 2.62
C GLY A 337 11.98 15.48 2.49
N HIS A 338 12.14 14.90 1.29
CA HIS A 338 11.82 13.49 1.06
C HIS A 338 12.88 12.50 1.59
N ASP A 339 13.19 12.59 2.88
CA ASP A 339 14.23 11.81 3.56
C ASP A 339 13.60 10.90 4.63
N GLY A 340 13.61 9.60 4.37
CA GLY A 340 12.98 8.63 5.27
C GLY A 340 13.67 8.48 6.62
N ALA A 341 14.98 8.67 6.69
CA ALA A 341 15.71 8.60 7.95
C ALA A 341 15.33 9.80 8.81
N ARG A 342 15.44 11.02 8.27
CA ARG A 342 15.10 12.25 8.99
C ARG A 342 13.62 12.33 9.36
N MET A 343 12.71 11.83 8.50
CA MET A 343 11.28 11.79 8.81
C MET A 343 10.98 10.84 9.96
N LEU A 344 11.47 9.60 9.91
CA LEU A 344 11.14 8.58 10.92
C LEU A 344 11.89 8.76 12.25
N THR A 345 12.96 9.58 12.29
CA THR A 345 13.62 10.00 13.53
C THR A 345 13.26 11.43 13.95
N SER A 346 12.26 12.05 13.31
CA SER A 346 11.79 13.39 13.70
C SER A 346 11.06 13.35 15.04
N VAL A 347 11.01 14.48 15.76
CA VAL A 347 10.31 14.59 17.06
C VAL A 347 8.87 14.07 16.99
N CYS A 348 8.15 14.38 15.90
CA CYS A 348 6.78 13.90 15.70
C CYS A 348 6.68 12.41 15.37
N ALA A 349 7.62 11.86 14.60
CA ALA A 349 7.66 10.42 14.39
C ALA A 349 8.00 9.67 15.69
N LEU A 350 8.95 10.15 16.49
CA LEU A 350 9.29 9.55 17.78
C LEU A 350 8.11 9.62 18.76
N SER A 351 7.39 10.74 18.79
CA SER A 351 6.18 10.90 19.59
C SER A 351 5.11 9.89 19.16
N ALA A 352 4.84 9.77 17.86
CA ALA A 352 3.82 8.88 17.35
C ALA A 352 4.18 7.39 17.54
N ILE A 353 5.44 7.01 17.31
CA ILE A 353 5.91 5.61 17.36
C ILE A 353 6.17 5.14 18.80
N PHE A 354 6.74 6.00 19.65
CA PHE A 354 7.28 5.63 20.96
C PHE A 354 6.69 6.40 22.14
N ASP A 355 5.70 7.27 21.91
CA ASP A 355 5.07 8.09 22.95
C ASP A 355 6.03 9.08 23.63
N THR A 356 7.09 9.50 22.93
CA THR A 356 7.98 10.57 23.42
C THR A 356 7.26 11.92 23.45
N ARG A 357 7.71 12.85 24.30
CA ARG A 357 7.18 14.21 24.33
C ARG A 357 7.75 15.08 23.21
N GLY A 358 7.11 16.22 22.94
CA GLY A 358 7.67 17.30 22.11
C GLY A 358 7.05 17.49 20.73
N CYS A 359 6.11 16.64 20.33
CA CYS A 359 5.25 16.87 19.16
C CYS A 359 3.87 17.37 19.61
N GLU A 360 3.86 18.50 20.29
CA GLU A 360 2.64 19.22 20.63
C GLU A 360 2.43 20.30 19.57
N GLN A 361 1.18 20.48 19.12
CA GLN A 361 0.82 21.47 18.10
C GLN A 361 0.82 22.89 18.66
#